data_AF-A0A511TEU5-F1
#
_entry.id   AF-A0A511TEU5-F1
#
_cell.length_a   1.000
_cell.length_b   1.000
_cell.length_c   1.000
_cell.angle_alpha   90.00
_cell.angle_beta   90.00
_cell.angle_gamma   90.00
#
_symmetry.space_group_name_H-M   'P 1'
#
loop_
_entity.id
_entity.type
_entity.pdbx_description
1 polymer ?
#
loop_
_entity_poly.entity_id
_entity_poly.type
_entity_poly.pdbx_seq_one_letter_code
_entity_poly.pdbx_strand_id
1 'polypeptide(L)'
;MEQFHQVIRWKDFRSAARFIVPEKRKAFTKARIALNDERDLSITDYEIEDGQLSEDGTRAFIQSRIQWMRLPSASEHVSVVTSEFVYQHGTWLLERQDEGPFADELR
;
A
#
# COMPACT_ATOMS: atom_id res chain seq x y z
N MET A 1 -9.76 -2.10 2.98
CA MET A 1 -8.80 -0.98 3.14
C MET A 1 -7.87 -1.25 4.32
N GLU A 2 -8.37 -1.28 5.55
CA GLU A 2 -7.59 -1.54 6.77
C GLU A 2 -6.78 -2.87 6.74
N GLN A 3 -7.35 -3.93 6.15
CA GLN A 3 -6.71 -5.24 6.03
C GLN A 3 -5.41 -5.21 5.23
N PHE A 4 -5.31 -4.39 4.17
CA PHE A 4 -4.06 -4.25 3.41
C PHE A 4 -2.95 -3.67 4.30
N HIS A 5 -3.26 -2.60 5.05
CA HIS A 5 -2.32 -1.95 5.96
C HIS A 5 -1.89 -2.88 7.10
N GLN A 6 -2.81 -3.70 7.59
CA GLN A 6 -2.52 -4.69 8.62
C GLN A 6 -1.51 -5.73 8.15
N VAL A 7 -1.67 -6.28 6.94
CA VAL A 7 -0.76 -7.32 6.42
C VAL A 7 0.60 -6.78 6.00
N ILE A 8 0.70 -5.55 5.48
CA ILE A 8 2.00 -4.94 5.16
C ILE A 8 2.80 -4.62 6.44
N ARG A 9 2.15 -4.25 7.54
CA ARG A 9 2.82 -4.08 8.85
C ARG A 9 3.42 -5.40 9.34
N TRP A 10 2.76 -6.51 9.05
CA TRP A 10 3.24 -7.85 9.40
C TRP A 10 4.23 -8.42 8.37
N LYS A 11 4.61 -7.60 7.37
CA LYS A 11 5.50 -7.98 6.26
C LYS A 11 4.98 -9.16 5.42
N ASP A 12 3.69 -9.48 5.52
CA ASP A 12 3.05 -10.49 4.69
C ASP A 12 2.65 -9.89 3.34
N PHE A 13 3.67 -9.56 2.54
CA PHE A 13 3.49 -8.98 1.21
C PHE A 13 2.79 -9.93 0.25
N ARG A 14 2.86 -11.24 0.51
CA ARG A 14 2.16 -12.25 -0.28
C ARG A 14 0.64 -12.15 -0.08
N SER A 15 0.19 -11.98 1.16
CA SER A 15 -1.22 -11.71 1.44
C SER A 15 -1.62 -10.30 1.03
N ALA A 16 -0.74 -9.30 1.18
CA ALA A 16 -0.98 -7.92 0.75
C ALA A 16 -1.34 -7.83 -0.73
N ALA A 17 -0.66 -8.60 -1.59
CA ALA A 17 -0.93 -8.63 -3.03
C ALA A 17 -2.37 -9.01 -3.39
N ARG A 18 -3.10 -9.71 -2.51
CA ARG A 18 -4.51 -10.07 -2.76
C ARG A 18 -5.44 -8.86 -2.73
N PHE A 19 -5.05 -7.80 -2.02
CA PHE A 19 -5.79 -6.55 -1.92
C PHE A 19 -5.39 -5.54 -2.99
N ILE A 20 -4.51 -5.91 -3.94
CA ILE A 20 -4.13 -5.08 -5.08
C ILE A 20 -4.89 -5.56 -6.32
N VAL A 21 -5.19 -4.65 -7.25
CA VAL A 21 -5.78 -5.00 -8.55
C VAL A 21 -4.94 -6.07 -9.27
N PRO A 22 -5.55 -7.08 -9.92
CA PRO A 22 -4.84 -8.23 -10.49
C PRO A 22 -3.65 -7.86 -11.40
N GLU A 23 -3.80 -6.78 -12.16
CA GLU A 23 -2.82 -6.29 -13.13
C GLU A 23 -1.50 -5.86 -12.48
N LYS A 24 -1.54 -5.29 -11.27
CA LYS A 24 -0.35 -4.78 -10.56
C LYS A 24 0.26 -5.78 -9.58
N ARG A 25 -0.43 -6.87 -9.24
CA ARG A 25 0.04 -7.88 -8.26
C ARG A 25 1.44 -8.41 -8.56
N LYS A 26 1.69 -8.76 -9.83
CA LYS A 26 2.98 -9.33 -10.25
C LYS A 26 4.12 -8.32 -10.11
N ALA A 27 3.88 -7.06 -10.48
CA ALA A 27 4.86 -6.00 -10.34
C ALA A 27 5.19 -5.73 -8.87
N PHE A 28 4.15 -5.61 -8.03
CA PHE A 28 4.28 -5.46 -6.58
C PHE A 28 5.10 -6.60 -5.96
N THR A 29 4.71 -7.87 -6.15
CA THR A 29 5.44 -9.01 -5.57
C THR A 29 6.88 -9.08 -6.05
N LYS A 30 7.14 -8.79 -7.33
CA LYS A 30 8.51 -8.77 -7.87
C LYS A 30 9.37 -7.68 -7.22
N ALA A 31 8.81 -6.48 -7.01
CA ALA A 31 9.51 -5.37 -6.35
C ALA A 31 9.88 -5.73 -4.90
N ARG A 32 8.93 -6.28 -4.13
CA ARG A 32 9.18 -6.68 -2.73
C ARG A 32 10.27 -7.73 -2.59
N ILE A 33 10.33 -8.69 -3.53
CA ILE A 33 11.41 -9.70 -3.59
C ILE A 33 12.74 -9.04 -3.96
N ALA A 34 12.77 -8.19 -4.99
CA ALA A 34 13.99 -7.55 -5.47
C ALA A 34 14.62 -6.61 -4.43
N LEU A 35 13.78 -5.94 -3.63
CA LEU A 35 14.18 -5.05 -2.54
C LEU A 35 14.37 -5.78 -1.21
N ASN A 36 14.11 -7.09 -1.17
CA ASN A 36 14.21 -7.92 0.03
C ASN A 36 13.41 -7.34 1.22
N ASP A 37 12.24 -6.78 0.93
CA ASP A 37 11.46 -5.98 1.87
C ASP A 37 10.94 -6.79 3.07
N GLU A 38 10.84 -8.12 2.97
CA GLU A 38 10.51 -8.99 4.12
C GLU A 38 11.52 -8.81 5.26
N ARG A 39 12.79 -8.62 4.93
CA ARG A 39 13.83 -8.30 5.90
C ARG A 39 13.96 -6.80 6.08
N ASP A 40 14.01 -6.07 4.98
CA ASP A 40 14.61 -4.74 4.95
C ASP A 40 13.61 -3.59 5.12
N LEU A 41 12.32 -3.79 4.81
CA LEU A 41 11.27 -2.79 5.00
C LEU A 41 10.54 -3.01 6.32
N SER A 42 10.34 -1.94 7.07
CA SER A 42 9.49 -1.93 8.26
C SER A 42 8.56 -0.73 8.21
N ILE A 43 7.25 -0.97 8.26
CA ILE A 43 6.25 0.09 8.43
C ILE A 43 6.09 0.32 9.93
N THR A 44 6.53 1.47 10.43
CA THR A 44 6.52 1.82 11.84
C THR A 44 5.18 2.41 12.26
N ASP A 45 4.60 3.26 11.41
CA ASP A 45 3.32 3.89 11.70
C ASP A 45 2.42 4.02 10.45
N TYR A 46 1.11 4.07 10.71
CA TYR A 46 0.08 4.19 9.68
C TYR A 46 -1.17 4.82 10.31
N GLU A 47 -1.54 6.01 9.81
CA GLU A 47 -2.69 6.77 10.26
C GLU A 47 -3.54 7.19 9.07
N ILE A 48 -4.85 7.01 9.14
CA ILE A 48 -5.79 7.50 8.12
C ILE A 48 -6.18 8.92 8.50
N GLU A 49 -5.97 9.86 7.58
CA GLU A 49 -6.31 11.28 7.79
C GLU A 49 -7.69 11.61 7.23
N ASP A 50 -7.97 11.16 6.01
CA ASP A 50 -9.22 11.45 5.30
C ASP A 50 -9.61 10.30 4.36
N GLY A 51 -10.90 10.21 4.03
CA GLY A 51 -11.40 9.20 3.11
C GLY A 51 -12.63 9.69 2.35
N GLN A 52 -12.56 9.64 1.03
CA GLN A 52 -13.62 10.09 0.13
C GLN A 52 -14.05 8.95 -0.79
N LEU A 53 -15.35 8.80 -1.00
CA LEU A 53 -15.92 7.91 -2.01
C LEU A 53 -16.27 8.73 -3.25
N SER A 54 -16.10 8.13 -4.43
CA SER A 54 -16.63 8.72 -5.66
C SER A 54 -18.16 8.73 -5.65
N GLU A 55 -18.77 9.61 -6.44
CA GLU A 55 -20.24 9.77 -6.51
C GLU A 55 -20.96 8.49 -6.92
N ASP A 56 -20.34 7.66 -7.76
CA ASP A 56 -20.86 6.37 -8.19
C ASP A 56 -20.59 5.23 -7.18
N GLY A 57 -19.85 5.52 -6.11
CA GLY A 57 -19.50 4.58 -5.05
C GLY A 57 -18.55 3.46 -5.48
N THR A 58 -17.94 3.55 -6.67
CA THR A 58 -17.05 2.50 -7.20
C THR A 58 -15.59 2.74 -6.88
N ARG A 59 -15.22 3.95 -6.46
CA ARG A 59 -13.86 4.33 -6.08
C ARG A 59 -13.82 4.92 -4.68
N ALA A 60 -12.69 4.72 -4.00
CA ALA A 60 -12.39 5.36 -2.74
C ALA A 60 -10.98 5.97 -2.81
N PHE A 61 -10.84 7.19 -2.32
CA PHE A 61 -9.57 7.90 -2.19
C PHE A 61 -9.30 8.07 -0.70
N ILE A 62 -8.25 7.40 -0.21
CA ILE A 62 -7.88 7.43 1.20
C ILE A 62 -6.57 8.17 1.34
N GLN A 63 -6.56 9.26 2.10
CA GLN A 63 -5.35 9.95 2.49
C GLN A 63 -4.86 9.39 3.81
N SER A 64 -3.59 8.98 3.85
CA SER A 64 -3.00 8.35 5.02
C SER A 64 -1.56 8.80 5.22
N ARG A 65 -1.16 9.00 6.47
CA ARG A 65 0.24 9.21 6.81
C ARG A 65 0.89 7.85 7.07
N ILE A 66 1.98 7.57 6.35
CA ILE A 66 2.76 6.33 6.52
C ILE A 66 4.16 6.68 7.00
N GLN A 67 4.62 5.97 8.03
CA GLN A 67 6.01 6.00 8.49
C GLN A 67 6.68 4.65 8.22
N TRP A 68 7.86 4.67 7.63
CA TRP A 68 8.61 3.46 7.32
C TRP A 68 10.12 3.67 7.36
N MET A 69 10.85 2.58 7.51
CA MET A 69 12.31 2.52 7.42
C MET A 69 12.69 1.41 6.44
N ARG A 70 13.79 1.61 5.69
CA ARG A 70 14.34 0.60 4.79
C ARG A 70 15.84 0.43 4.95
N LEU A 71 16.26 -0.76 5.37
CA LEU A 71 17.68 -1.10 5.52
C LEU A 71 18.43 -1.09 4.17
N PRO A 72 19.75 -0.80 4.19
CA PRO A 72 20.60 -0.55 5.36
C PRO A 72 20.47 0.87 5.95
N SER A 73 19.70 1.75 5.32
CA SER A 73 19.46 3.09 5.83
C SER A 73 18.53 3.04 7.05
N ALA A 74 19.03 3.43 8.22
CA ALA A 74 18.21 3.57 9.43
C ALA A 74 17.36 4.87 9.44
N SER A 75 17.24 5.55 8.30
CA SER A 75 16.45 6.78 8.18
C SER A 75 14.97 6.44 8.19
N GLU A 76 14.23 7.12 9.07
CA GLU A 76 12.78 7.09 9.05
C GLU A 76 12.25 8.00 7.96
N HIS A 77 11.40 7.45 7.12
CA HIS A 77 10.67 8.14 6.08
C HIS A 77 9.23 8.34 6.55
N VAL A 78 8.69 9.51 6.26
CA VAL A 78 7.29 9.85 6.48
C VAL A 78 6.75 10.49 5.21
N SER A 79 5.56 10.08 4.79
CA SER A 79 4.86 10.70 3.67
C SER A 79 3.35 10.57 3.88
N VAL A 80 2.63 11.57 3.35
CA VAL A 80 1.18 11.53 3.20
C VAL A 80 0.90 10.89 1.84
N VAL A 81 0.15 9.81 1.87
CA VAL A 81 -0.08 8.91 0.75
C VAL A 81 -1.57 8.87 0.43
N THR A 82 -1.89 9.18 -0.82
CA THR A 82 -3.21 9.03 -1.43
C THR A 82 -3.31 7.63 -2.05
N SER A 83 -4.11 6.78 -1.41
CA SER A 83 -4.40 5.43 -1.89
C SER A 83 -5.75 5.40 -2.61
N GLU A 84 -5.73 5.06 -3.88
CA GLU A 84 -6.94 4.89 -4.69
C GLU A 84 -7.36 3.42 -4.70
N PHE A 85 -8.59 3.16 -4.28
CA PHE A 85 -9.20 1.85 -4.27
C PHE A 85 -10.36 1.79 -5.26
N VAL A 86 -10.51 0.65 -5.92
CA VAL A 86 -11.64 0.34 -6.80
C VAL A 86 -12.44 -0.81 -6.22
N TYR A 87 -13.77 -0.70 -6.28
CA TYR A 87 -14.68 -1.76 -5.87
C TYR A 87 -14.94 -2.69 -7.05
N GLN A 88 -14.40 -3.92 -6.98
CA GLN A 88 -14.53 -4.92 -8.02
C GLN A 88 -14.87 -6.27 -7.41
N HIS A 89 -15.81 -7.00 -8.02
CA HIS A 89 -16.19 -8.36 -7.59
C HIS A 89 -16.52 -8.47 -6.09
N GLY A 90 -17.16 -7.44 -5.53
CA GLY A 90 -17.56 -7.43 -4.11
C GLY A 90 -16.45 -7.03 -3.13
N THR A 91 -15.28 -6.61 -3.60
CA THR A 91 -14.14 -6.27 -2.74
C THR A 91 -13.44 -4.99 -3.17
N TRP A 92 -12.83 -4.29 -2.19
CA TRP A 92 -12.02 -3.10 -2.44
C TRP A 92 -10.58 -3.51 -2.73
N LEU A 93 -10.08 -3.10 -3.91
CA LEU A 93 -8.73 -3.38 -4.36
C LEU A 93 -7.96 -2.08 -4.54
N LEU A 94 -6.73 -2.05 -4.04
CA LEU A 94 -5.78 -0.96 -4.24
C LEU A 94 -5.37 -0.92 -5.72
N GLU A 95 -5.74 0.17 -6.38
CA GLU A 95 -5.39 0.45 -7.77
C GLU A 95 -4.14 1.33 -7.84
N ARG A 96 -4.03 2.34 -6.96
CA ARG A 96 -2.96 3.33 -7.02
C ARG A 96 -2.45 3.78 -5.66
N GLN A 97 -1.16 4.12 -5.61
CA GLN A 97 -0.55 4.93 -4.56
C GLN A 97 0.38 5.96 -5.23
N ASP A 98 0.24 7.22 -4.83
CA ASP A 98 1.05 8.33 -5.33
C ASP A 98 2.43 8.41 -4.66
N GLU A 99 2.49 8.11 -3.36
CA GLU A 99 3.70 8.14 -2.55
C GLU A 99 3.81 6.89 -1.63
N GLY A 100 4.82 6.89 -0.75
CA GLY A 100 5.04 5.84 0.22
C GLY A 100 5.94 4.70 -0.29
N PRO A 101 6.06 3.62 0.50
CA PRO A 101 7.03 2.55 0.25
C PRO A 101 6.72 1.67 -0.97
N PHE A 102 5.58 1.89 -1.63
CA PHE A 102 5.07 1.11 -2.77
C PHE A 102 4.74 1.96 -4.01
N ALA A 103 5.11 3.25 -4.02
CA ALA A 103 4.68 4.18 -5.07
C ALA A 103 5.12 3.75 -6.48
N ASP A 104 6.36 3.27 -6.64
CA ASP A 104 6.93 2.92 -7.95
C ASP A 104 6.14 1.83 -8.69
N GLU A 105 5.68 0.81 -7.98
CA GLU A 105 4.91 -0.29 -8.57
C GLU A 105 3.39 -0.04 -8.62
N LEU A 106 2.91 0.96 -7.88
CA LEU A 106 1.49 1.31 -7.78
C LEU A 106 1.14 2.64 -8.43
N ARG A 107 2.08 3.27 -9.14
CA ARG A 107 1.84 4.54 -9.85
C ARG A 107 0.76 4.46 -10.92
#